data_AF-A0A836LM57-F1
#
_entry.id   AF-A0A836LM57-F1
#
_cell.length_a   1.000
_cell.length_b   1.000
_cell.length_c   1.000
_cell.angle_alpha   90.00
_cell.angle_beta   90.00
_cell.angle_gamma   90.00
#
_symmetry.space_group_name_H-M   'P 1'
#
loop_
_entity.id
_entity.type
_entity.pdbx_description
1 polymer ?
#
loop_
_entity_poly.entity_id
_entity_poly.type
_entity_poly.pdbx_seq_one_letter_code
_entity_poly.pdbx_strand_id
1 'polypeptide(L)'
;MPNVIVTCTFNPPSVSIHGASIRQDTIDALQRALPKQTTTSPPTYAPSGSAKLLLTNGTGTGEMPSDSPNHEAGGATQDTQRSVVPQQKFTEVSFRGDGGEHKVWHFDLVQHYCDQNGRAMISLVIIEALEEEGFALCGTHAITTDTGKDVTRLLFARA
;
A
#
# COMPACT_ATOMS: atom_id res chain seq x y z
N MET A 1 15.07 -11.40 -22.29
CA MET A 1 15.17 -11.47 -20.82
C MET A 1 13.87 -10.93 -20.24
N PRO A 2 13.49 -11.21 -18.98
CA PRO A 2 12.41 -10.48 -18.34
C PRO A 2 12.80 -8.99 -18.28
N ASN A 3 11.88 -8.12 -18.68
CA ASN A 3 12.08 -6.67 -18.75
C ASN A 3 11.43 -5.94 -17.56
N VAL A 4 10.49 -6.58 -16.86
CA VAL A 4 9.90 -6.09 -15.60
C VAL A 4 9.79 -7.25 -14.62
N ILE A 5 10.12 -6.98 -13.36
CA ILE A 5 9.94 -7.89 -12.22
C ILE A 5 9.11 -7.16 -11.17
N VAL A 6 7.96 -7.74 -10.81
CA VAL A 6 7.14 -7.26 -9.70
C VAL A 6 7.31 -8.21 -8.52
N THR A 7 7.61 -7.68 -7.34
CA THR A 7 7.68 -8.46 -6.10
C THR A 7 6.62 -7.96 -5.12
N CYS A 8 5.63 -8.81 -4.86
CA CYS A 8 4.59 -8.59 -3.86
C CYS A 8 4.95 -9.37 -2.59
N THR A 9 5.03 -8.69 -1.45
CA THR A 9 5.24 -9.29 -0.13
C THR A 9 4.01 -9.08 0.73
N PHE A 10 3.57 -10.13 1.43
CA PHE A 10 2.45 -10.09 2.38
C PHE A 10 2.92 -10.77 3.68
N ASN A 11 2.64 -10.29 4.89
CA ASN A 11 1.75 -9.22 5.34
C ASN A 11 2.57 -8.26 6.26
N PRO A 12 2.32 -6.93 6.31
CA PRO A 12 1.39 -6.16 5.46
C PRO A 12 1.76 -6.22 3.97
N PRO A 13 0.83 -5.88 3.06
CA PRO A 13 1.10 -5.84 1.63
C PRO A 13 2.12 -4.77 1.28
N SER A 14 3.14 -5.16 0.54
CA SER A 14 4.14 -4.26 -0.06
C SER A 14 4.42 -4.74 -1.48
N VAL A 15 4.46 -3.82 -2.45
CA VAL A 15 4.66 -4.13 -3.87
C VAL A 15 5.82 -3.29 -4.39
N SER A 16 6.84 -3.96 -4.96
CA SER A 16 7.93 -3.29 -5.67
C SER A 16 7.95 -3.69 -7.15
N ILE A 17 8.20 -2.72 -8.03
CA ILE A 17 8.30 -2.92 -9.48
C ILE A 17 9.67 -2.46 -9.94
N HIS A 18 10.42 -3.35 -10.60
CA HIS A 18 11.79 -3.13 -11.07
C HIS A 18 11.88 -3.43 -12.56
N GLY A 19 12.62 -2.63 -13.34
CA GLY A 19 12.99 -2.99 -14.71
C GLY A 19 12.92 -1.83 -15.71
N ALA A 20 12.23 -2.06 -16.82
CA ALA A 20 12.05 -1.11 -17.92
C ALA A 20 11.10 0.05 -17.57
N SER A 21 11.10 1.08 -18.42
CA SER A 21 10.24 2.27 -18.27
C SER A 21 8.76 1.93 -18.49
N ILE A 22 8.00 1.87 -17.40
CA ILE A 22 6.53 1.84 -17.37
C ILE A 22 6.00 3.29 -17.38
N ARG A 23 4.87 3.56 -18.03
CA ARG A 23 4.25 4.90 -18.07
C ARG A 23 3.79 5.35 -16.67
N GLN A 24 3.87 6.66 -16.40
CA GLN A 24 3.46 7.24 -15.11
C GLN A 24 1.98 6.97 -14.83
N ASP A 25 1.11 7.16 -15.83
CA ASP A 25 -0.34 7.00 -15.70
C ASP A 25 -0.75 5.61 -15.17
N THR A 26 0.04 4.59 -15.53
CA THR A 26 -0.13 3.18 -15.16
C THR A 26 0.32 2.91 -13.72
N ILE A 27 1.41 3.54 -13.29
CA ILE A 27 1.87 3.55 -11.90
C ILE A 27 0.84 4.26 -11.01
N ASP A 28 0.32 5.40 -11.46
CA ASP A 28 -0.74 6.16 -10.79
C ASP A 28 -2.07 5.39 -10.77
N ALA A 29 -2.36 4.59 -11.80
CA ALA A 29 -3.52 3.70 -11.84
C ALA A 29 -3.38 2.54 -10.84
N LEU A 30 -2.23 1.87 -10.81
CA LEU A 30 -1.90 0.82 -9.83
C LEU A 30 -1.98 1.36 -8.40
N GLN A 31 -1.43 2.53 -8.11
CA GLN A 31 -1.54 3.19 -6.81
C GLN A 31 -3.01 3.42 -6.38
N ARG A 32 -3.89 3.75 -7.34
CA ARG A 32 -5.34 3.93 -7.10
C ARG A 32 -6.13 2.62 -7.09
N ALA A 33 -5.54 1.49 -7.50
CA ALA A 33 -6.20 0.19 -7.62
C ALA A 33 -5.81 -0.77 -6.48
N LEU A 34 -4.52 -0.93 -6.20
CA LEU A 34 -3.98 -1.87 -5.21
C LEU A 34 -4.64 -1.79 -3.81
N PRO A 35 -4.91 -0.61 -3.21
CA PRO A 35 -5.54 -0.53 -1.89
C PRO A 35 -6.98 -1.08 -1.86
N LYS A 36 -7.66 -1.16 -3.00
CA LYS A 36 -9.05 -1.64 -3.11
C LYS A 36 -9.14 -3.16 -3.14
N GLN A 37 -8.05 -3.84 -3.47
CA GLN A 37 -7.98 -5.30 -3.60
C GLN A 37 -7.60 -5.99 -2.28
N THR A 38 -7.30 -5.23 -1.22
CA THR A 38 -6.92 -5.79 0.08
C THR A 38 -8.15 -6.30 0.83
N THR A 39 -8.06 -7.50 1.42
CA THR A 39 -9.13 -8.15 2.18
C THR A 39 -9.14 -7.81 3.68
N THR A 40 -8.57 -6.66 4.03
CA THR A 40 -8.80 -6.00 5.32
C THR A 40 -10.30 -5.85 5.57
N SER A 41 -10.81 -6.32 6.72
CA SER A 41 -12.21 -6.08 7.07
C SER A 41 -12.46 -4.58 7.21
N PRO A 42 -13.52 -4.00 6.60
CA PRO A 42 -13.94 -2.65 6.92
C PRO A 42 -14.25 -2.57 8.43
N PRO A 43 -13.88 -1.49 9.12
CA PRO A 43 -14.08 -1.40 10.57
C PRO A 43 -15.58 -1.50 10.91
N THR A 44 -15.93 -2.47 11.76
CA THR A 44 -17.32 -2.86 12.10
C THR A 44 -18.17 -1.72 12.67
N TYR A 45 -17.53 -0.64 13.13
CA TYR A 45 -18.16 0.58 13.63
C TYR A 45 -17.76 1.81 12.81
N ALA A 46 -18.16 1.83 11.54
CA ALA A 46 -18.11 3.02 10.69
C ALA A 46 -19.54 3.52 10.37
N PRO A 47 -20.13 4.44 11.16
CA PRO A 47 -21.30 5.19 10.71
C PRO A 47 -20.93 5.92 9.41
N SER A 48 -21.83 5.89 8.42
CA SER A 48 -21.53 6.12 7.00
C SER A 48 -20.62 7.33 6.71
N GLY A 49 -19.32 7.05 6.49
CA GLY A 49 -18.31 8.05 6.18
C GLY A 49 -17.18 7.44 5.36
N SER A 50 -16.77 8.13 4.29
CA SER A 50 -15.68 7.68 3.43
C SER A 50 -14.31 7.80 4.13
N ALA A 51 -13.42 6.85 3.85
CA ALA A 51 -12.08 6.82 4.42
C ALA A 51 -11.29 8.11 4.07
N LYS A 52 -10.60 8.66 5.07
CA LYS A 52 -9.72 9.83 4.96
C LYS A 52 -8.28 9.44 5.34
N LEU A 53 -7.32 10.34 5.06
CA LEU A 53 -5.89 10.16 5.31
C LEU A 53 -5.34 11.31 6.16
N LEU A 54 -4.39 11.01 7.04
CA LEU A 54 -3.74 11.96 7.94
C LEU A 54 -2.26 11.64 8.21
N LEU A 55 -1.56 12.67 8.68
CA LEU A 55 -0.22 12.58 9.25
C LEU A 55 -0.31 12.58 10.77
N THR A 56 0.64 11.91 11.43
CA THR A 56 0.98 12.12 12.83
C THR A 56 2.44 12.53 12.94
N ASN A 57 2.71 13.79 13.30
CA ASN A 57 4.07 14.20 13.69
C ASN A 57 4.31 13.75 15.14
N GLY A 58 5.30 12.90 15.34
CA GLY A 58 5.59 12.31 16.65
C GLY A 58 6.56 13.16 17.48
N THR A 59 6.07 13.69 18.61
CA THR A 59 6.90 14.06 19.77
C THR A 59 6.14 13.64 21.02
N GLY A 60 6.68 12.67 21.77
CA GLY A 60 6.02 12.09 22.93
C GLY A 60 6.70 12.48 24.25
N THR A 61 5.90 12.97 25.19
CA THR A 61 6.13 12.93 26.64
C THR A 61 4.75 12.72 27.26
N GLY A 62 4.53 11.57 27.89
CA GLY A 62 3.21 11.21 28.45
C GLY A 62 3.25 11.19 29.97
N GLU A 63 2.20 11.75 30.60
CA GLU A 63 1.94 11.69 32.04
C GLU A 63 0.42 11.66 32.29
N MET A 64 0.02 11.00 33.38
CA MET A 64 -1.34 10.75 33.91
C MET A 64 -1.17 10.44 35.41
N PRO A 65 -2.18 10.60 36.30
CA PRO A 65 -3.61 10.89 36.09
C PRO A 65 -3.93 12.33 36.61
N SER A 66 -5.00 12.73 37.33
CA SER A 66 -6.16 12.06 37.94
C SER A 66 -7.38 12.98 38.19
N ASP A 67 -8.48 12.33 38.58
CA ASP A 67 -9.64 12.85 39.32
C ASP A 67 -10.62 13.86 38.68
N SER A 68 -11.84 13.83 39.23
CA SER A 68 -13.08 14.48 38.78
C SER A 68 -13.88 14.94 40.02
N PRO A 69 -15.10 15.52 39.91
CA PRO A 69 -15.75 16.22 38.81
C PRO A 69 -16.25 17.63 39.22
N ASN A 70 -16.83 18.42 38.30
CA ASN A 70 -18.01 19.24 38.65
C ASN A 70 -18.83 19.74 37.44
N HIS A 71 -20.07 20.16 37.70
CA HIS A 71 -20.98 20.81 36.73
C HIS A 71 -20.62 22.29 36.50
N GLU A 72 -20.81 22.80 35.28
CA GLU A 72 -21.88 23.78 34.96
C GLU A 72 -22.07 23.93 33.44
N ALA A 73 -23.03 24.76 32.99
CA ALA A 73 -23.56 24.73 31.62
C ALA A 73 -23.35 26.03 30.82
N GLY A 74 -23.22 25.88 29.50
CA GLY A 74 -23.35 26.98 28.52
C GLY A 74 -22.10 27.22 27.67
N GLY A 75 -22.22 27.01 26.36
CA GLY A 75 -21.16 27.30 25.39
C GLY A 75 -21.37 26.55 24.09
N ALA A 76 -21.75 27.26 23.02
CA ALA A 76 -21.87 26.68 21.69
C ALA A 76 -20.57 26.87 20.91
N THR A 77 -19.84 25.78 20.66
CA THR A 77 -18.59 25.78 19.89
C THR A 77 -18.62 24.66 18.85
N GLN A 78 -18.17 24.94 17.63
CA GLN A 78 -18.21 24.01 16.49
C GLN A 78 -16.92 23.18 16.41
N ASP A 79 -16.80 22.14 17.25
CA ASP A 79 -15.60 21.32 17.24
C ASP A 79 -15.50 20.39 16.01
N THR A 80 -14.57 20.76 15.12
CA THR A 80 -14.26 20.01 13.90
C THR A 80 -13.51 18.74 14.27
N GLN A 81 -14.24 17.64 14.48
CA GLN A 81 -13.67 16.36 14.90
C GLN A 81 -12.77 15.75 13.80
N ARG A 82 -11.49 16.09 13.87
CA ARG A 82 -10.44 15.66 12.95
C ARG A 82 -10.07 14.19 13.25
N SER A 83 -10.76 13.27 12.58
CA SER A 83 -10.38 11.84 12.47
C SER A 83 -8.87 11.68 12.23
N VAL A 84 -8.25 10.57 12.67
CA VAL A 84 -6.82 10.28 12.45
C VAL A 84 -6.66 8.89 11.81
N VAL A 85 -6.01 8.84 10.64
CA VAL A 85 -5.76 7.63 9.84
C VAL A 85 -4.35 7.74 9.24
N PRO A 86 -3.38 6.86 9.55
CA PRO A 86 -2.00 7.01 9.08
C PRO A 86 -1.84 7.08 7.55
N GLN A 87 -0.80 7.78 7.10
CA GLN A 87 -0.52 8.03 5.68
C GLN A 87 0.14 6.81 5.00
N GLN A 88 -0.28 6.49 3.78
CA GLN A 88 0.44 5.55 2.91
C GLN A 88 1.77 6.18 2.47
N LYS A 89 2.89 5.47 2.68
CA LYS A 89 4.23 5.97 2.36
C LYS A 89 4.67 5.46 1.00
N PHE A 90 4.90 6.38 0.07
CA PHE A 90 5.53 6.13 -1.22
C PHE A 90 7.02 6.45 -1.15
N THR A 91 7.87 5.65 -1.80
CA THR A 91 9.30 5.93 -1.94
C THR A 91 9.77 5.54 -3.35
N GLU A 92 10.08 6.54 -4.18
CA GLU A 92 10.84 6.34 -5.42
C GLU A 92 12.32 6.17 -5.07
N VAL A 93 12.96 5.12 -5.57
CA VAL A 93 14.40 4.86 -5.31
C VAL A 93 15.11 4.51 -6.61
N SER A 94 15.92 5.44 -7.14
CA SER A 94 16.81 5.14 -8.25
C SER A 94 18.09 4.46 -7.73
N PHE A 95 18.33 3.24 -8.21
CA PHE A 95 19.56 2.51 -7.91
C PHE A 95 20.54 2.64 -9.08
N ARG A 96 21.69 3.29 -8.84
CA ARG A 96 22.79 3.33 -9.81
C ARG A 96 23.55 2.01 -9.84
N GLY A 97 23.07 1.08 -10.68
CA GLY A 97 23.85 -0.05 -11.17
C GLY A 97 24.73 0.34 -12.36
N ASP A 98 25.79 -0.44 -12.62
CA ASP A 98 26.75 -0.23 -13.71
C ASP A 98 26.19 -0.73 -15.08
N GLY A 99 24.98 -0.25 -15.43
CA GLY A 99 24.20 -0.85 -16.52
C GLY A 99 22.88 -0.15 -16.85
N GLY A 100 22.78 1.17 -16.61
CA GLY A 100 21.58 1.96 -16.88
C GLY A 100 20.76 2.29 -15.62
N GLU A 101 20.01 3.39 -15.68
CA GLU A 101 19.19 3.87 -14.57
C GLU A 101 17.84 3.13 -14.55
N HIS A 102 17.80 2.01 -13.84
CA HIS A 102 16.56 1.26 -13.61
C HIS A 102 15.68 1.96 -12.57
N LYS A 103 14.51 2.43 -13.01
CA LYS A 103 13.51 3.02 -12.10
C LYS A 103 12.86 1.91 -11.27
N VAL A 104 12.83 2.11 -9.94
CA VAL A 104 12.15 1.23 -8.99
C VAL A 104 11.00 1.98 -8.33
N TRP A 105 9.82 1.35 -8.39
CA TRP A 105 8.60 1.82 -7.73
C TRP A 105 8.31 0.99 -6.48
N HIS A 106 7.84 1.63 -5.40
CA HIS A 106 7.51 0.96 -4.14
C HIS A 106 6.18 1.45 -3.56
N PHE A 107 5.30 0.53 -3.20
CA PHE A 107 3.98 0.82 -2.62
C PHE A 107 3.80 0.03 -1.31
N ASP A 108 3.71 0.72 -0.17
CA ASP A 108 3.51 0.10 1.14
C ASP A 108 2.10 0.32 1.69
N LEU A 109 1.34 -0.76 1.85
CA LEU A 109 -0.04 -0.77 2.35
C LEU A 109 -0.06 -1.19 3.83
N VAL A 110 0.74 -0.52 4.66
CA VAL A 110 1.07 -0.91 6.05
C VAL A 110 -0.13 -1.21 6.97
N GLN A 111 -1.29 -0.57 6.73
CA GLN A 111 -2.53 -0.76 7.50
C GLN A 111 -3.45 -1.87 6.96
N HIS A 112 -3.11 -2.46 5.82
CA HIS A 112 -3.99 -3.39 5.12
C HIS A 112 -3.58 -4.84 5.40
N TYR A 113 -4.53 -5.76 5.23
CA TYR A 113 -4.33 -7.20 5.28
C TYR A 113 -4.68 -7.83 3.92
N CYS A 114 -3.99 -8.90 3.53
CA CYS A 114 -4.36 -9.73 2.38
C CYS A 114 -4.31 -11.22 2.72
N ASP A 115 -5.49 -11.83 2.74
CA ASP A 115 -5.71 -13.27 2.65
C ASP A 115 -5.39 -13.78 1.22
N GLN A 116 -5.70 -15.05 0.95
CA GLN A 116 -5.44 -15.64 -0.36
C GLN A 116 -6.23 -14.99 -1.51
N ASN A 117 -7.44 -14.48 -1.25
CA ASN A 117 -8.23 -13.78 -2.25
C ASN A 117 -7.64 -12.39 -2.57
N GLY A 118 -7.28 -11.61 -1.54
CA GLY A 118 -6.66 -10.29 -1.74
C GLY A 118 -5.32 -10.35 -2.47
N ARG A 119 -4.51 -11.39 -2.19
CA ARG A 119 -3.26 -11.66 -2.92
C ARG A 119 -3.50 -11.97 -4.40
N ALA A 120 -4.53 -12.76 -4.71
CA ALA A 120 -4.91 -13.09 -6.07
C ALA A 120 -5.40 -11.84 -6.83
N MET A 121 -6.28 -11.04 -6.22
CA MET A 121 -6.79 -9.80 -6.82
C MET A 121 -5.70 -8.74 -7.03
N ILE A 122 -4.75 -8.60 -6.10
CA ILE A 122 -3.56 -7.75 -6.29
C ILE A 122 -2.71 -8.25 -7.47
N SER A 123 -2.50 -9.56 -7.58
CA SER A 123 -1.71 -10.14 -8.67
C SER A 123 -2.39 -9.93 -10.02
N LEU A 124 -3.72 -10.10 -10.09
CA LEU A 124 -4.51 -9.89 -11.30
C LEU A 124 -4.42 -8.45 -11.80
N VAL A 125 -4.68 -7.47 -10.93
CA VAL A 125 -4.60 -6.02 -11.28
C VAL A 125 -3.20 -5.60 -11.75
N ILE A 126 -2.14 -6.24 -11.24
CA ILE A 126 -0.76 -6.03 -11.69
C ILE A 126 -0.53 -6.62 -13.09
N ILE A 127 -1.10 -7.78 -13.38
CA ILE A 127 -1.00 -8.42 -14.71
C ILE A 127 -1.77 -7.60 -15.74
N GLU A 128 -3.04 -7.28 -15.48
CA GLU A 128 -3.90 -6.47 -16.37
C GLU A 128 -3.22 -5.13 -16.75
N ALA A 129 -2.74 -4.38 -15.76
CA ALA A 129 -2.10 -3.08 -15.98
C ALA A 129 -0.76 -3.18 -16.75
N LEU A 130 -0.04 -4.30 -16.66
CA LEU A 130 1.21 -4.50 -17.40
C LEU A 130 0.98 -5.10 -18.79
N GLU A 131 -0.11 -5.84 -18.99
CA GLU A 131 -0.55 -6.28 -20.32
C GLU A 131 -1.05 -5.08 -21.16
N GLU A 132 -1.72 -4.09 -20.54
CA GLU A 132 -2.07 -2.80 -21.19
C GLU A 132 -0.84 -1.93 -21.57
N GLU A 133 0.30 -2.10 -20.90
CA GLU A 133 1.58 -1.54 -21.35
C GLU A 133 2.20 -2.32 -22.52
N GLY A 134 1.77 -3.56 -22.75
CA GLY A 134 2.37 -4.52 -23.69
C GLY A 134 3.51 -5.37 -23.09
N PHE A 135 3.44 -5.70 -21.80
CA PHE A 135 4.29 -6.71 -21.17
C PHE A 135 3.50 -7.99 -20.90
N ALA A 136 3.96 -9.13 -21.41
CA ALA A 136 3.35 -10.44 -21.15
C ALA A 136 3.95 -11.09 -19.89
N LEU A 137 3.11 -11.74 -19.09
CA LEU A 137 3.57 -12.55 -17.95
C LEU A 137 4.30 -13.80 -18.47
N CYS A 138 5.59 -13.93 -18.11
CA CYS A 138 6.45 -15.06 -18.49
C CYS A 138 6.63 -16.09 -17.38
N GLY A 139 6.30 -15.77 -16.13
CA GLY A 139 6.37 -16.73 -15.02
C GLY A 139 6.08 -16.13 -13.66
N THR A 140 5.70 -17.01 -12.72
CA THR A 140 5.35 -16.66 -11.34
C THR A 140 6.15 -17.53 -10.37
N HIS A 141 6.68 -16.93 -9.32
CA HIS A 141 7.44 -17.59 -8.26
C HIS A 141 6.93 -17.13 -6.90
N ALA A 142 6.18 -17.97 -6.19
CA ALA A 142 5.72 -17.71 -4.83
C ALA A 142 6.50 -18.57 -3.81
N ILE A 143 6.91 -17.96 -2.70
CA ILE A 143 7.50 -18.64 -1.53
C ILE A 143 6.97 -18.03 -0.24
N THR A 144 6.76 -18.86 0.78
CA THR A 144 6.63 -18.40 2.17
C THR A 144 8.03 -18.35 2.78
N THR A 145 8.39 -17.26 3.45
CA THR A 145 9.67 -17.11 4.14
C THR A 145 9.69 -17.82 5.49
N ASP A 146 10.89 -18.03 6.04
CA ASP A 146 11.14 -18.39 7.44
C ASP A 146 10.40 -17.48 8.45
N THR A 147 10.30 -16.20 8.11
CA THR A 147 9.60 -15.13 8.82
C THR A 147 8.08 -15.12 8.60
N GLY A 148 7.52 -16.15 7.95
CA GLY A 148 6.08 -16.32 7.75
C GLY A 148 5.45 -15.32 6.77
N LYS A 149 6.25 -14.69 5.90
CA LYS A 149 5.75 -13.78 4.86
C LYS A 149 5.68 -14.48 3.52
N ASP A 150 4.57 -14.28 2.81
CA ASP A 150 4.38 -14.79 1.46
C ASP A 150 4.90 -13.76 0.44
N VAL A 151 5.89 -14.18 -0.35
CA VAL A 151 6.58 -13.37 -1.36
C VAL A 151 6.30 -13.95 -2.75
N THR A 152 5.47 -13.26 -3.52
CA THR A 152 5.15 -13.59 -4.91
C THR A 152 5.94 -12.68 -5.84
N ARG A 153 6.76 -13.28 -6.71
CA ARG A 153 7.43 -12.60 -7.82
C ARG A 153 6.71 -12.92 -9.13
N LEU A 154 6.37 -11.88 -9.88
CA LEU A 154 5.81 -11.94 -11.23
C LEU A 154 6.88 -11.44 -12.22
N LEU A 155 7.19 -12.26 -13.23
CA LEU A 155 8.24 -12.01 -14.21
C LEU A 155 7.59 -11.71 -15.56
N PHE A 156 7.85 -10.53 -16.12
CA PHE A 156 7.27 -10.09 -17.38
C PHE A 156 8.35 -9.78 -18.42
N ALA A 157 8.07 -10.05 -19.69
CA ALA A 157 8.89 -9.60 -20.83
C ALA A 157 8.03 -8.72 -21.77
N ARG A 158 8.66 -8.11 -22.79
CA ARG A 158 7.89 -7.45 -23.85
C ARG A 158 7.12 -8.50 -24.65
N ALA A 159 5.84 -8.21 -24.93
CA ALA A 159 5.03 -8.96 -25.90
C ALA A 159 5.45 -8.62 -27.35
#